data_AF-L2FGR4-F1
#
_entry.id   AF-L2FGR4-F1
#
_cell.length_a   1.000
_cell.length_b   1.000
_cell.length_c   1.000
_cell.angle_alpha   90.00
_cell.angle_beta   90.00
_cell.angle_gamma   90.00
#
_symmetry.space_group_name_H-M   'P 1'
#
loop_
_entity.id
_entity.type
_entity.pdbx_description
1 polymer ?
#
loop_
_entity_poly.entity_id
_entity_poly.type
_entity_poly.pdbx_seq_one_letter_code
_entity_poly.pdbx_strand_id
1 'polypeptide(L)'
;MRLSLALLSGFLAISQANHIPGRSFDRLISIWLENQDFAKVVKDSHIGDLMKEGILLTNYYAQTHPSQPNYIAALAGDYFGLNHDERIRLPINVSTIVDLLDWRGVSWKAYMEDLPGPGYLADASDGQTGGGKWDYVRKHNPFVSFDSINLNGTRLLNIQDFQEWKTDFEAKQVPQYVFMTPNMMNDGHNTTLEYATKWARDFLKPMLAEDAFKERTLILLTYDESEDKGKPNQIVSLLMGSAIPKNLKGTEDKTFYSHYSMMSTVEFNWELPNLGRYDVGANIYQFAQNLGSKVLVSNKDPPNMADVNNSESYPGALNNDTGKSRPYPPPNLGLNGSSGLPILEHIRLQWIFHKEETPYDGKGTLYDARFQPKYIPQVPVRHGA
;
A
#
# COMPACT_ATOMS: atom_id res chain seq x y z
N MET A 1 -34.95 -16.32 -51.11
CA MET A 1 -33.92 -16.64 -50.11
C MET A 1 -34.12 -15.70 -48.91
N ARG A 2 -34.63 -16.20 -47.79
CA ARG A 2 -34.69 -15.44 -46.53
C ARG A 2 -33.41 -15.77 -45.76
N LEU A 3 -32.54 -14.77 -45.54
CA LEU A 3 -31.43 -14.91 -44.60
C LEU A 3 -31.96 -14.66 -43.20
N SER A 4 -31.91 -15.69 -42.35
CA SER A 4 -32.08 -15.57 -40.91
C SER A 4 -30.76 -15.11 -40.31
N LEU A 5 -30.75 -13.94 -39.67
CA LEU A 5 -29.63 -13.47 -38.86
C LEU A 5 -29.74 -14.13 -37.48
N ALA A 6 -28.90 -15.11 -37.20
CA ALA A 6 -28.79 -15.67 -35.85
C ALA A 6 -27.97 -14.71 -34.98
N LEU A 7 -28.62 -14.07 -34.02
CA LEU A 7 -27.95 -13.37 -32.93
C LEU A 7 -27.31 -14.41 -32.01
N LEU A 8 -25.98 -14.54 -32.06
CA LEU A 8 -25.23 -15.22 -31.02
C LEU A 8 -25.15 -14.29 -29.81
N SER A 9 -26.01 -14.49 -28.82
CA SER A 9 -25.85 -13.94 -27.48
C SER A 9 -24.72 -14.69 -26.77
N GLY A 10 -23.50 -14.16 -26.87
CA GLY A 10 -22.39 -14.62 -26.04
C GLY A 10 -22.65 -14.24 -24.59
N PHE A 11 -23.04 -15.21 -23.76
CA PHE A 11 -22.99 -15.05 -22.32
C PHE A 11 -21.52 -15.02 -21.91
N LEU A 12 -20.99 -13.83 -21.58
CA LEU A 12 -19.77 -13.71 -20.79
C LEU A 12 -20.10 -14.29 -19.41
N ALA A 13 -19.65 -15.52 -19.17
CA ALA A 13 -19.63 -16.09 -17.84
C ALA A 13 -18.66 -15.24 -17.00
N ILE A 14 -19.20 -14.37 -16.16
CA ILE A 14 -18.42 -13.67 -15.13
C ILE A 14 -18.02 -14.75 -14.14
N SER A 15 -16.81 -15.30 -14.30
CA SER A 15 -16.19 -16.11 -13.26
C SER A 15 -16.02 -15.20 -12.05
N GLN A 16 -16.83 -15.36 -11.01
CA GLN A 16 -16.52 -14.78 -9.71
C GLN A 16 -15.11 -15.27 -9.34
N ALA A 17 -14.20 -14.35 -9.07
CA ALA A 17 -12.88 -14.71 -8.57
C ALA A 17 -13.09 -15.55 -7.31
N ASN A 18 -12.46 -16.72 -7.25
CA ASN A 18 -12.55 -17.58 -6.08
C ASN A 18 -12.02 -16.80 -4.87
N HIS A 19 -12.84 -16.68 -3.84
CA HIS A 19 -12.46 -16.06 -2.59
C HIS A 19 -11.32 -16.84 -1.93
N ILE A 20 -10.23 -16.15 -1.56
CA ILE A 20 -9.06 -16.74 -0.89
C ILE A 20 -9.07 -16.32 0.59
N PRO A 21 -9.48 -17.19 1.53
CA PRO A 21 -9.48 -16.84 2.95
C PRO A 21 -8.08 -16.46 3.42
N GLY A 22 -8.00 -15.43 4.27
CA GLY A 22 -6.73 -15.04 4.90
C GLY A 22 -6.63 -15.59 6.33
N ARG A 23 -5.43 -15.51 6.91
CA ARG A 23 -5.18 -15.93 8.30
C ARG A 23 -6.03 -15.14 9.30
N SER A 24 -6.09 -13.82 9.13
CA SER A 24 -6.62 -12.90 10.14
C SER A 24 -7.76 -12.05 9.61
N PHE A 25 -7.72 -11.69 8.33
CA PHE A 25 -8.78 -11.01 7.60
C PHE A 25 -8.90 -11.60 6.19
N ASP A 26 -10.05 -11.43 5.56
CA ASP A 26 -10.35 -11.94 4.23
C ASP A 26 -10.36 -10.83 3.17
N ARG A 27 -10.40 -9.57 3.61
CA ARG A 27 -10.29 -8.38 2.78
C ARG A 27 -9.50 -7.28 3.50
N LEU A 28 -8.65 -6.57 2.78
CA LEU A 28 -8.01 -5.32 3.19
C LEU A 28 -8.52 -4.19 2.30
N ILE A 29 -8.96 -3.10 2.94
CA ILE A 29 -9.23 -1.81 2.29
C ILE A 29 -8.31 -0.77 2.91
N SER A 30 -7.34 -0.24 2.16
CA SER A 30 -6.48 0.85 2.61
C SER A 30 -6.90 2.16 1.96
N ILE A 31 -7.15 3.20 2.77
CA ILE A 31 -7.49 4.56 2.33
C ILE A 31 -6.39 5.49 2.80
N TRP A 32 -5.81 6.24 1.86
CA TRP A 32 -4.66 7.12 2.08
C TRP A 32 -5.06 8.58 1.92
N LEU A 33 -4.91 9.37 2.98
CA LEU A 33 -5.12 10.82 3.00
C LEU A 33 -3.79 11.57 2.78
N GLU A 34 -3.88 12.87 2.52
CA GLU A 34 -2.74 13.76 2.29
C GLU A 34 -2.37 14.55 3.54
N ASN A 35 -1.08 14.90 3.55
CA ASN A 35 -0.23 14.87 4.73
C ASN A 35 -0.70 15.69 5.94
N GLN A 36 -0.62 15.05 7.11
CA GLN A 36 -0.93 15.68 8.38
C GLN A 36 -0.11 15.11 9.54
N ASP A 37 0.29 16.00 10.46
CA ASP A 37 1.04 15.63 11.66
C ASP A 37 0.20 14.76 12.59
N PHE A 38 0.74 13.62 13.06
CA PHE A 38 0.07 12.73 14.02
C PHE A 38 -0.58 13.51 15.18
N ALA A 39 0.18 14.43 15.80
CA ALA A 39 -0.24 15.19 16.97
C ALA A 39 -1.41 16.18 16.72
N LYS A 40 -1.68 16.53 15.46
CA LYS A 40 -2.85 17.33 15.04
C LYS A 40 -4.04 16.40 14.81
N VAL A 41 -3.85 15.36 14.02
CA VAL A 41 -4.91 14.43 13.58
C VAL A 41 -5.57 13.74 14.78
N VAL A 42 -4.80 13.27 15.77
CA VAL A 42 -5.38 12.59 16.95
C VAL A 42 -6.25 13.50 17.83
N LYS A 43 -6.16 14.83 17.66
CA LYS A 43 -6.99 15.81 18.38
C LYS A 43 -8.26 16.17 17.61
N ASP A 44 -8.35 15.79 16.34
CA ASP A 44 -9.54 16.03 15.54
C ASP A 44 -10.71 15.15 16.03
N SER A 45 -11.89 15.76 16.13
CA SER A 45 -13.08 15.07 16.68
C SER A 45 -13.63 13.98 15.78
N HIS A 46 -13.52 14.12 14.45
CA HIS A 46 -13.99 13.12 13.48
C HIS A 46 -13.09 11.89 13.50
N ILE A 47 -11.77 12.09 13.64
CA ILE A 47 -10.83 11.00 13.92
C ILE A 47 -11.09 10.40 15.30
N GLY A 48 -11.39 11.23 16.31
CA GLY A 48 -11.83 10.81 17.64
C GLY A 48 -12.99 9.81 17.63
N ASP A 49 -13.94 9.98 16.71
CA ASP A 49 -15.03 9.02 16.51
C ASP A 49 -14.56 7.71 15.88
N LEU A 50 -13.71 7.77 14.86
CA LEU A 50 -13.18 6.58 14.20
C LEU A 50 -12.27 5.76 15.14
N MET A 51 -11.47 6.41 15.99
CA MET A 51 -10.59 5.72 16.94
C MET A 51 -11.36 4.77 17.87
N LYS A 52 -12.62 5.07 18.19
CA LYS A 52 -13.49 4.20 19.01
C LYS A 52 -13.86 2.90 18.30
N GLU A 53 -13.77 2.85 16.97
CA GLU A 53 -14.13 1.69 16.15
C GLU A 53 -12.96 0.73 15.88
N GLY A 54 -11.74 1.07 16.31
CA GLY A 54 -10.53 0.41 15.83
C GLY A 54 -9.34 0.43 16.79
N ILE A 55 -8.16 0.17 16.24
CA ILE A 55 -6.87 0.19 16.92
C ILE A 55 -6.03 1.32 16.33
N LEU A 56 -5.69 2.32 17.14
CA LEU A 56 -4.77 3.39 16.74
C LEU A 56 -3.32 2.88 16.78
N LEU A 57 -2.62 2.96 15.65
CA LEU A 57 -1.20 2.62 15.56
C LEU A 57 -0.38 3.86 15.92
N THR A 58 0.12 3.94 17.15
CA THR A 58 0.76 5.17 17.65
C THR A 58 2.19 5.33 17.17
N ASN A 59 2.87 4.26 16.78
CA ASN A 59 4.25 4.28 16.30
C ASN A 59 4.34 3.92 14.80
N TYR A 60 3.48 4.56 13.99
CA TYR A 60 3.48 4.41 12.54
C TYR A 60 4.20 5.58 11.87
N TYR A 61 5.21 5.28 11.06
CA TYR A 61 6.04 6.26 10.37
C TYR A 61 5.98 6.05 8.85
N ALA A 62 5.74 7.13 8.12
CA ALA A 62 5.91 7.14 6.66
C ALA A 62 7.40 7.01 6.28
N GLN A 63 7.68 6.86 4.99
CA GLN A 63 8.98 6.46 4.47
C GLN A 63 9.91 7.65 4.21
N THR A 64 9.37 8.75 3.68
CA THR A 64 10.13 9.96 3.34
C THR A 64 9.18 11.10 3.01
N HIS A 65 9.73 12.28 2.71
CA HIS A 65 9.10 13.29 1.88
C HIS A 65 9.61 13.28 0.42
N PRO A 66 8.82 13.74 -0.57
CA PRO A 66 7.39 14.15 -0.53
C PRO A 66 6.41 12.96 -0.64
N SER A 67 5.12 13.20 -0.95
CA SER A 67 4.05 12.18 -1.06
C SER A 67 4.38 10.97 -1.95
N GLN A 68 4.76 11.18 -3.22
CA GLN A 68 4.87 10.10 -4.21
C GLN A 68 5.73 8.89 -3.77
N PRO A 69 6.93 9.04 -3.16
CA PRO A 69 7.71 7.90 -2.68
C PRO A 69 6.99 7.03 -1.65
N ASN A 70 6.09 7.56 -0.82
CA ASN A 70 5.33 6.75 0.15
C ASN A 70 4.35 5.80 -0.57
N TYR A 71 3.71 6.27 -1.63
CA TYR A 71 2.86 5.44 -2.50
C TYR A 71 3.66 4.37 -3.26
N ILE A 72 4.86 4.70 -3.75
CA ILE A 72 5.75 3.71 -4.40
C ILE A 72 6.21 2.66 -3.39
N ALA A 73 6.62 3.08 -2.20
CA ALA A 73 7.02 2.20 -1.10
C ALA A 73 5.94 1.18 -0.73
N ALA A 74 4.67 1.61 -0.69
CA ALA A 74 3.52 0.77 -0.38
C ALA A 74 3.32 -0.40 -1.37
N LEU A 75 3.69 -0.22 -2.64
CA LEU A 75 3.54 -1.24 -3.68
C LEU A 75 4.81 -2.06 -3.91
N ALA A 76 5.99 -1.43 -3.79
CA ALA A 76 7.25 -2.05 -4.21
C ALA A 76 8.14 -2.49 -3.06
N GLY A 77 7.89 -2.10 -1.80
CA GLY A 77 8.79 -2.41 -0.70
C GLY A 77 10.10 -1.64 -0.74
N ASP A 78 10.15 -0.58 -1.54
CA ASP A 78 11.24 0.39 -1.67
C ASP A 78 10.68 1.59 -2.45
N TYR A 79 11.16 2.80 -2.16
CA TYR A 79 10.90 4.02 -2.95
C TYR A 79 12.07 4.41 -3.86
N PHE A 80 13.13 3.60 -3.89
CA PHE A 80 14.32 3.69 -4.72
C PHE A 80 15.01 5.06 -4.68
N GLY A 81 15.01 5.69 -3.50
CA GLY A 81 15.59 7.01 -3.28
C GLY A 81 14.86 8.15 -4.00
N LEU A 82 13.61 7.93 -4.42
CA LEU A 82 12.74 8.97 -4.97
C LEU A 82 12.56 10.09 -3.95
N ASN A 83 12.79 11.32 -4.39
CA ASN A 83 12.80 12.52 -3.53
C ASN A 83 11.95 13.66 -4.11
N HIS A 84 11.06 13.36 -5.05
CA HIS A 84 10.24 14.35 -5.76
C HIS A 84 8.89 13.78 -6.20
N ASP A 85 7.98 14.67 -6.59
CA ASP A 85 6.64 14.37 -7.09
C ASP A 85 6.52 14.41 -8.63
N GLU A 86 7.64 14.61 -9.34
CA GLU A 86 7.65 14.57 -10.81
C GLU A 86 7.25 13.18 -11.34
N ARG A 87 6.76 13.14 -12.58
CA ARG A 87 6.35 11.90 -13.24
C ARG A 87 7.52 10.93 -13.36
N ILE A 88 7.34 9.74 -12.81
CA ILE A 88 8.31 8.63 -12.92
C ILE A 88 7.73 7.41 -13.62
N ARG A 89 8.63 6.54 -14.09
CA ARG A 89 8.31 5.24 -14.67
C ARG A 89 9.31 4.20 -14.17
N LEU A 90 8.81 3.16 -13.51
CA LEU A 90 9.61 2.05 -13.00
C LEU A 90 9.64 0.91 -14.05
N PRO A 91 10.83 0.36 -14.35
CA PRO A 91 11.00 -0.72 -15.33
C PRO A 91 10.20 -1.99 -15.00
N ILE A 92 9.96 -2.81 -16.04
CA ILE A 92 9.17 -4.05 -15.96
C ILE A 92 9.70 -5.09 -14.95
N ASN A 93 10.99 -5.04 -14.62
CA ASN A 93 11.64 -5.94 -13.66
C ASN A 93 11.60 -5.42 -12.21
N VAL A 94 10.98 -4.25 -11.96
CA VAL A 94 10.62 -3.81 -10.62
C VAL A 94 9.24 -4.36 -10.28
N SER A 95 9.24 -5.51 -9.61
CA SER A 95 8.05 -6.18 -9.10
C SER A 95 7.31 -5.39 -8.01
N THR A 96 6.03 -5.70 -7.81
CA THR A 96 5.14 -5.06 -6.84
C THR A 96 4.28 -6.10 -6.10
N ILE A 97 3.56 -5.66 -5.07
CA ILE A 97 2.55 -6.48 -4.38
C ILE A 97 1.52 -7.10 -5.35
N VAL A 98 1.21 -6.44 -6.47
CA VAL A 98 0.31 -6.98 -7.51
C VAL A 98 0.83 -8.30 -8.09
N ASP A 99 2.15 -8.43 -8.24
CA ASP A 99 2.76 -9.67 -8.73
C ASP A 99 2.58 -10.83 -7.73
N LEU A 100 2.57 -10.52 -6.43
CA LEU A 100 2.32 -11.48 -5.35
C LEU A 100 0.83 -11.86 -5.27
N LEU A 101 -0.06 -10.88 -5.40
CA LEU A 101 -1.52 -11.07 -5.38
C LEU A 101 -1.98 -11.91 -6.58
N ASP A 102 -1.49 -11.61 -7.79
CA ASP A 102 -1.77 -12.36 -9.00
C ASP A 102 -1.29 -13.82 -8.88
N TRP A 103 -0.11 -14.05 -8.29
CA TRP A 103 0.40 -15.40 -8.05
C TRP A 103 -0.52 -16.25 -7.16
N ARG A 104 -1.11 -15.63 -6.13
CA ARG A 104 -2.03 -16.32 -5.20
C ARG A 104 -3.48 -16.34 -5.70
N GLY A 105 -3.82 -15.53 -6.70
CA GLY A 105 -5.19 -15.32 -7.16
C GLY A 105 -6.03 -14.48 -6.20
N VAL A 106 -5.42 -13.65 -5.35
CA VAL A 106 -6.14 -12.71 -4.48
C VAL A 106 -6.63 -11.55 -5.35
N SER A 107 -7.94 -11.35 -5.42
CA SER A 107 -8.51 -10.28 -6.24
C SER A 107 -8.12 -8.91 -5.72
N TRP A 108 -7.82 -7.98 -6.63
CA TRP A 108 -7.43 -6.63 -6.27
C TRP A 108 -8.03 -5.58 -7.20
N LYS A 109 -8.34 -4.41 -6.64
CA LYS A 109 -8.61 -3.17 -7.39
C LYS A 109 -7.98 -1.98 -6.67
N ALA A 110 -7.63 -0.97 -7.43
CA ALA A 110 -7.25 0.34 -6.93
C ALA A 110 -8.35 1.32 -7.30
N TYR A 111 -8.90 2.05 -6.34
CA TYR A 111 -9.89 3.10 -6.59
C TYR A 111 -9.26 4.46 -6.36
N MET A 112 -9.37 5.34 -7.34
CA MET A 112 -8.77 6.68 -7.32
C MET A 112 -9.90 7.66 -7.58
N GLU A 113 -10.25 8.50 -6.61
CA GLU A 113 -11.38 9.43 -6.76
C GLU A 113 -11.11 10.42 -7.91
N ASP A 114 -12.14 10.68 -8.71
CA ASP A 114 -12.09 11.53 -9.93
C ASP A 114 -11.05 11.11 -10.98
N LEU A 115 -10.65 9.83 -10.97
CA LEU A 115 -9.91 9.22 -12.08
C LEU A 115 -10.73 9.35 -13.38
N PRO A 116 -10.22 9.98 -14.45
CA PRO A 116 -11.00 10.21 -15.67
C PRO A 116 -11.49 8.94 -16.39
N GLY A 117 -10.84 7.82 -16.16
CA GLY A 117 -11.23 6.53 -16.69
C GLY A 117 -10.26 5.41 -16.29
N PRO A 118 -10.63 4.14 -16.53
CA PRO A 118 -9.84 3.00 -16.10
C PRO A 118 -8.38 3.09 -16.56
N GLY A 119 -7.45 2.98 -15.61
CA GLY A 119 -6.01 3.00 -15.90
C GLY A 119 -5.47 4.31 -16.48
N TYR A 120 -6.11 5.46 -16.23
CA TYR A 120 -5.68 6.77 -16.75
C TYR A 120 -4.19 7.08 -16.49
N LEU A 121 -3.45 7.39 -17.56
CA LEU A 121 -1.98 7.49 -17.55
C LEU A 121 -1.43 8.93 -17.59
N ALA A 122 -2.28 9.95 -17.71
CA ALA A 122 -1.82 11.34 -17.69
C ALA A 122 -1.58 11.83 -16.25
N ASP A 123 -0.94 12.99 -16.13
CA ASP A 123 -0.40 13.44 -14.84
C ASP A 123 -1.49 13.91 -13.86
N ALA A 124 -2.62 14.41 -14.37
CA ALA A 124 -3.73 14.89 -13.54
C ALA A 124 -5.02 15.06 -14.35
N SER A 125 -6.15 15.29 -13.66
CA SER A 125 -7.44 15.67 -14.27
C SER A 125 -7.94 17.00 -13.73
N ASP A 126 -8.39 17.88 -14.63
CA ASP A 126 -8.87 19.22 -14.26
C ASP A 126 -9.99 19.11 -13.23
N GLY A 127 -9.90 19.91 -12.17
CA GLY A 127 -10.84 19.82 -11.07
C GLY A 127 -12.24 20.24 -11.47
N GLN A 128 -13.18 19.30 -11.39
CA GLN A 128 -14.62 19.55 -11.52
C GLN A 128 -15.19 20.13 -10.21
N THR A 129 -14.48 19.97 -9.09
CA THR A 129 -14.95 20.38 -7.75
C THR A 129 -14.62 21.83 -7.36
N GLY A 130 -13.83 22.55 -8.16
CA GLY A 130 -13.67 24.01 -8.09
C GLY A 130 -12.24 24.53 -7.88
N GLY A 131 -12.01 25.80 -8.26
CA GLY A 131 -10.75 26.52 -8.02
C GLY A 131 -9.68 26.42 -9.13
N GLY A 132 -9.94 25.69 -10.21
CA GLY A 132 -8.99 25.54 -11.33
C GLY A 132 -7.74 24.72 -10.98
N LYS A 133 -7.80 23.93 -9.89
CA LYS A 133 -6.76 22.99 -9.48
C LYS A 133 -7.11 21.57 -9.95
N TRP A 134 -6.14 20.66 -9.88
CA TRP A 134 -6.32 19.25 -10.21
C TRP A 134 -7.13 18.51 -9.13
N ASP A 135 -8.11 17.68 -9.51
CA ASP A 135 -8.84 16.79 -8.59
C ASP A 135 -8.07 15.47 -8.42
N TYR A 136 -7.86 14.74 -9.51
CA TYR A 136 -6.98 13.57 -9.53
C TYR A 136 -5.55 13.97 -9.89
N VAL A 137 -4.58 13.39 -9.18
CA VAL A 137 -3.15 13.49 -9.52
C VAL A 137 -2.48 12.12 -9.56
N ARG A 138 -1.68 11.90 -10.61
CA ARG A 138 -0.98 10.63 -10.85
C ARG A 138 -0.04 10.25 -9.70
N LYS A 139 0.55 11.22 -9.02
CA LYS A 139 1.50 10.99 -7.92
C LYS A 139 0.89 10.24 -6.73
N HIS A 140 -0.44 10.24 -6.57
CA HIS A 140 -1.16 9.47 -5.55
C HIS A 140 -1.70 8.11 -6.08
N ASN A 141 -1.45 7.80 -7.35
CA ASN A 141 -1.76 6.52 -7.99
C ASN A 141 -0.46 5.81 -8.39
N PRO A 142 0.16 5.05 -7.49
CA PRO A 142 1.46 4.44 -7.75
C PRO A 142 1.39 3.36 -8.83
N PHE A 143 0.24 2.72 -9.04
CA PHE A 143 0.05 1.59 -9.94
C PHE A 143 0.45 1.93 -11.39
N VAL A 144 0.07 3.10 -11.89
CA VAL A 144 0.39 3.56 -13.26
C VAL A 144 1.86 3.97 -13.45
N SER A 145 2.67 3.93 -12.38
CA SER A 145 4.12 4.17 -12.43
C SER A 145 4.93 2.94 -12.79
N PHE A 146 4.38 1.73 -12.66
CA PHE A 146 5.10 0.49 -12.95
C PHE A 146 4.78 -0.04 -14.34
N ASP A 147 5.80 -0.37 -15.12
CA ASP A 147 5.62 -0.98 -16.43
C ASP A 147 4.90 -2.33 -16.38
N SER A 148 5.06 -3.08 -15.29
CA SER A 148 4.36 -4.35 -15.05
C SER A 148 2.84 -4.20 -14.93
N ILE A 149 2.35 -2.98 -14.71
CA ILE A 149 0.94 -2.64 -14.65
C ILE A 149 0.55 -1.85 -15.88
N ASN A 150 1.27 -0.77 -16.20
CA ASN A 150 0.99 0.13 -17.32
C ASN A 150 0.96 -0.61 -18.68
N LEU A 151 1.85 -1.59 -18.88
CA LEU A 151 1.88 -2.36 -20.13
C LEU A 151 0.99 -3.61 -20.09
N ASN A 152 0.18 -3.79 -19.05
CA ASN A 152 -0.73 -4.92 -18.89
C ASN A 152 -2.18 -4.44 -18.82
N GLY A 153 -2.93 -4.61 -19.92
CA GLY A 153 -4.31 -4.14 -20.02
C GLY A 153 -5.25 -4.67 -18.95
N THR A 154 -5.09 -5.92 -18.50
CA THR A 154 -5.92 -6.49 -17.43
C THR A 154 -5.64 -5.82 -16.09
N ARG A 155 -4.36 -5.55 -15.77
CA ARG A 155 -4.00 -4.83 -14.54
C ARG A 155 -4.41 -3.36 -14.58
N LEU A 156 -4.31 -2.70 -15.73
CA LEU A 156 -4.81 -1.33 -15.91
C LEU A 156 -6.32 -1.22 -15.65
N LEU A 157 -7.10 -2.20 -16.11
CA LEU A 157 -8.55 -2.26 -15.88
C LEU A 157 -8.92 -2.50 -14.41
N ASN A 158 -7.97 -2.82 -13.51
CA ASN A 158 -8.22 -2.88 -12.08
C ASN A 158 -8.05 -1.51 -11.38
N ILE A 159 -7.59 -0.48 -12.10
CA ILE A 159 -7.45 0.88 -11.59
C ILE A 159 -8.68 1.68 -12.03
N GLN A 160 -9.53 2.02 -11.08
CA GLN A 160 -10.89 2.48 -11.31
C GLN A 160 -11.19 3.75 -10.49
N ASP A 161 -12.33 4.38 -10.74
CA ASP A 161 -12.77 5.56 -9.98
C ASP A 161 -13.70 5.19 -8.80
N PHE A 162 -14.07 6.17 -7.98
CA PHE A 162 -14.92 5.93 -6.79
C PHE A 162 -16.39 5.59 -7.11
N GLN A 163 -16.90 5.89 -8.32
CA GLN A 163 -18.21 5.42 -8.77
C GLN A 163 -18.20 3.90 -9.01
N GLU A 164 -17.10 3.36 -9.53
CA GLU A 164 -16.92 1.92 -9.64
C GLU A 164 -16.81 1.27 -8.24
N TRP A 165 -16.11 1.91 -7.29
CA TRP A 165 -16.13 1.48 -5.88
C TRP A 165 -17.56 1.39 -5.35
N LYS A 166 -18.37 2.42 -5.56
CA LYS A 166 -19.76 2.45 -5.09
C LYS A 166 -20.56 1.31 -5.72
N THR A 167 -20.38 1.07 -7.01
CA THR A 167 -21.02 -0.04 -7.73
C THR A 167 -20.63 -1.39 -7.13
N ASP A 168 -19.34 -1.63 -6.90
CA ASP A 168 -18.84 -2.88 -6.31
C ASP A 168 -19.32 -3.06 -4.86
N PHE A 169 -19.36 -1.97 -4.07
CA PHE A 169 -19.82 -1.98 -2.68
C PHE A 169 -21.31 -2.29 -2.57
N GLU A 170 -22.15 -1.65 -3.39
CA GLU A 170 -23.59 -1.90 -3.46
C GLU A 170 -23.90 -3.32 -3.95
N ALA A 171 -23.12 -3.82 -4.92
CA ALA A 171 -23.24 -5.18 -5.44
C ALA A 171 -22.69 -6.26 -4.50
N LYS A 172 -22.02 -5.89 -3.40
CA LYS A 172 -21.28 -6.80 -2.51
C LYS A 172 -20.22 -7.63 -3.26
N GLN A 173 -19.56 -7.02 -4.24
CA GLN A 173 -18.52 -7.62 -5.09
C GLN A 173 -17.15 -6.94 -4.93
N VAL A 174 -16.90 -6.35 -3.76
CA VAL A 174 -15.62 -5.70 -3.45
C VAL A 174 -14.47 -6.71 -3.46
N PRO A 175 -13.36 -6.44 -4.18
CA PRO A 175 -12.18 -7.31 -4.21
C PRO A 175 -11.53 -7.46 -2.83
N GLN A 176 -10.60 -8.42 -2.72
CA GLN A 176 -9.98 -8.75 -1.43
C GLN A 176 -8.85 -7.79 -1.04
N TYR A 177 -8.09 -7.28 -2.00
CA TYR A 177 -7.12 -6.21 -1.77
C TYR A 177 -7.59 -4.93 -2.45
N VAL A 178 -7.86 -3.90 -1.64
CA VAL A 178 -8.34 -2.61 -2.12
C VAL A 178 -7.40 -1.51 -1.68
N PHE A 179 -6.91 -0.73 -2.64
CA PHE A 179 -6.13 0.48 -2.39
C PHE A 179 -6.95 1.70 -2.85
N MET A 180 -7.13 2.69 -1.98
CA MET A 180 -7.96 3.87 -2.26
C MET A 180 -7.19 5.15 -1.97
N THR A 181 -7.25 6.08 -2.91
CA THR A 181 -6.82 7.47 -2.71
C THR A 181 -7.99 8.39 -3.04
N PRO A 182 -8.45 9.25 -2.11
CA PRO A 182 -9.38 10.32 -2.42
C PRO A 182 -8.74 11.37 -3.33
N ASN A 183 -9.56 12.28 -3.84
CA ASN A 183 -9.09 13.38 -4.68
C ASN A 183 -8.40 14.44 -3.80
N MET A 184 -7.74 15.40 -4.44
CA MET A 184 -6.96 16.46 -3.78
C MET A 184 -7.79 17.35 -2.84
N MET A 185 -9.12 17.27 -2.85
CA MET A 185 -9.98 17.98 -1.90
C MET A 185 -10.28 17.14 -0.67
N ASN A 186 -10.62 15.88 -0.89
CA ASN A 186 -11.05 14.95 0.15
C ASN A 186 -9.88 14.32 0.90
N ASP A 187 -8.70 14.25 0.27
CA ASP A 187 -7.48 13.77 0.92
C ASP A 187 -6.90 14.80 1.90
N GLY A 188 -7.20 16.09 1.72
CA GLY A 188 -6.74 17.19 2.58
C GLY A 188 -5.78 18.18 1.91
N HIS A 189 -5.30 17.90 0.70
CA HIS A 189 -4.24 18.71 0.06
C HIS A 189 -4.70 20.13 -0.30
N ASN A 190 -5.91 20.28 -0.82
CA ASN A 190 -6.49 21.57 -1.20
C ASN A 190 -7.49 22.11 -0.17
N THR A 191 -7.69 21.39 0.94
CA THR A 191 -8.67 21.71 1.97
C THR A 191 -8.02 21.76 3.36
N THR A 192 -8.84 21.74 4.41
CA THR A 192 -8.35 21.76 5.80
C THR A 192 -8.37 20.35 6.37
N LEU A 193 -7.61 20.14 7.45
CA LEU A 193 -7.68 18.91 8.26
C LEU A 193 -9.13 18.56 8.64
N GLU A 194 -9.92 19.54 9.08
CA GLU A 194 -11.33 19.30 9.46
C GLU A 194 -12.17 18.83 8.27
N TYR A 195 -11.95 19.39 7.07
CA TYR A 195 -12.66 18.98 5.86
C TYR A 195 -12.35 17.51 5.52
N ALA A 196 -11.07 17.16 5.44
CA ALA A 196 -10.63 15.80 5.07
C ALA A 196 -11.04 14.75 6.11
N THR A 197 -10.89 15.05 7.40
CA THR A 197 -11.27 14.13 8.49
C THR A 197 -12.79 13.94 8.59
N LYS A 198 -13.57 15.01 8.37
CA LYS A 198 -15.03 14.91 8.25
C LYS A 198 -15.42 14.03 7.06
N TRP A 199 -14.82 14.26 5.89
CA TRP A 199 -15.03 13.44 4.70
C TRP A 199 -14.71 11.97 4.99
N ALA A 200 -13.53 11.68 5.56
CA ALA A 200 -13.10 10.32 5.86
C ALA A 200 -14.05 9.61 6.83
N ARG A 201 -14.49 10.28 7.90
CA ARG A 201 -15.49 9.75 8.84
C ARG A 201 -16.80 9.42 8.14
N ASP A 202 -17.30 10.34 7.32
CA ASP A 202 -18.57 10.16 6.61
C ASP A 202 -18.47 9.04 5.56
N PHE A 203 -17.35 8.95 4.84
CA PHE A 203 -17.06 7.92 3.82
C PHE A 203 -16.90 6.52 4.43
N LEU A 204 -16.22 6.41 5.56
CA LEU A 204 -15.97 5.14 6.26
C LEU A 204 -17.21 4.60 6.96
N LYS A 205 -18.11 5.46 7.44
CA LYS A 205 -19.25 5.06 8.28
C LYS A 205 -20.10 3.92 7.68
N PRO A 206 -20.47 3.91 6.38
CA PRO A 206 -21.19 2.79 5.78
C PRO A 206 -20.39 1.48 5.76
N MET A 207 -19.06 1.55 5.65
CA MET A 207 -18.18 0.37 5.61
C MET A 207 -17.99 -0.28 6.99
N LEU A 208 -18.23 0.48 8.07
CA LEU A 208 -18.09 0.02 9.45
C LEU A 208 -19.38 -0.59 10.02
N ALA A 209 -20.48 -0.59 9.27
CA ALA A 209 -21.72 -1.25 9.66
C ALA A 209 -21.54 -2.78 9.71
N GLU A 210 -22.28 -3.45 10.60
CA GLU A 210 -22.13 -4.89 10.88
C GLU A 210 -22.27 -5.79 9.63
N ASP A 211 -23.17 -5.43 8.70
CA ASP A 211 -23.42 -6.17 7.45
C ASP A 211 -22.83 -5.49 6.19
N ALA A 212 -21.87 -4.57 6.38
CA ALA A 212 -21.22 -3.88 5.27
C ALA A 212 -20.52 -4.86 4.32
N PHE A 213 -19.91 -5.92 4.86
CA PHE A 213 -19.22 -6.98 4.11
C PHE A 213 -19.62 -8.34 4.66
N LYS A 214 -19.66 -9.37 3.79
CA LYS A 214 -19.92 -10.75 4.23
C LYS A 214 -18.70 -11.38 4.91
N GLU A 215 -17.51 -10.96 4.50
CA GLU A 215 -16.24 -11.51 4.96
C GLU A 215 -15.59 -10.63 6.04
N ARG A 216 -14.55 -11.14 6.72
CA ARG A 216 -13.78 -10.37 7.70
C ARG A 216 -12.98 -9.29 6.98
N THR A 217 -13.43 -8.05 7.06
CA THR A 217 -12.78 -6.93 6.37
C THR A 217 -11.97 -6.11 7.36
N LEU A 218 -10.68 -5.95 7.07
CA LEU A 218 -9.78 -4.99 7.69
C LEU A 218 -9.81 -3.70 6.86
N ILE A 219 -10.00 -2.58 7.53
CA ILE A 219 -9.91 -1.25 6.93
C ILE A 219 -8.74 -0.52 7.58
N LEU A 220 -7.81 -0.01 6.77
CA LEU A 220 -6.72 0.87 7.19
C LEU A 220 -7.04 2.28 6.69
N LEU A 221 -7.18 3.24 7.60
CA LEU A 221 -7.09 4.66 7.28
C LEU A 221 -5.67 5.12 7.64
N THR A 222 -4.95 5.72 6.70
CA THR A 222 -3.59 6.24 6.91
C THR A 222 -3.39 7.55 6.14
N TYR A 223 -2.26 8.20 6.39
CA TYR A 223 -1.73 9.31 5.61
C TYR A 223 -0.52 8.84 4.80
N ASP A 224 -0.16 9.59 3.77
CA ASP A 224 1.05 9.36 2.99
C ASP A 224 2.32 9.83 3.73
N GLU A 225 2.26 10.98 4.40
CA GLU A 225 3.33 11.57 5.18
C GLU A 225 2.82 12.58 6.22
N SER A 226 3.70 13.08 7.09
CA SER A 226 3.42 14.18 8.00
C SER A 226 3.57 15.55 7.31
N GLU A 227 3.00 16.61 7.89
CA GLU A 227 3.11 17.95 7.31
C GLU A 227 4.47 18.60 7.63
N ASP A 228 4.96 18.43 8.87
CA ASP A 228 6.20 19.06 9.34
C ASP A 228 7.43 18.22 9.02
N LYS A 229 8.11 18.58 7.92
CA LYS A 229 9.37 17.95 7.46
C LYS A 229 10.54 18.11 8.45
N GLY A 230 10.42 18.98 9.45
CA GLY A 230 11.43 19.17 10.50
C GLY A 230 11.30 18.19 11.67
N LYS A 231 10.29 17.33 11.67
CA LYS A 231 10.03 16.33 12.70
C LYS A 231 10.06 14.91 12.12
N PRO A 232 10.17 13.88 12.99
CA PRO A 232 9.95 12.51 12.56
C PRO A 232 8.60 12.36 11.85
N ASN A 233 8.62 11.66 10.73
CA ASN A 233 7.51 11.50 9.80
C ASN A 233 6.44 10.52 10.33
N GLN A 234 5.91 10.86 11.51
CA GLN A 234 4.93 10.08 12.25
C GLN A 234 3.51 10.49 11.83
N ILE A 235 2.71 9.49 11.48
CA ILE A 235 1.39 9.66 10.89
C ILE A 235 0.32 8.88 11.64
N VAL A 236 -0.93 9.33 11.58
CA VAL A 236 -2.05 8.53 12.09
C VAL A 236 -2.29 7.36 11.15
N SER A 237 -2.39 6.17 11.75
CA SER A 237 -2.86 4.97 11.08
C SER A 237 -3.84 4.26 11.99
N LEU A 238 -5.02 3.93 11.46
CA LEU A 238 -6.12 3.38 12.22
C LEU A 238 -6.63 2.10 11.55
N LEU A 239 -6.64 1.01 12.31
CA LEU A 239 -7.15 -0.29 11.88
C LEU A 239 -8.58 -0.47 12.37
N MET A 240 -9.53 -0.70 11.45
CA MET A 240 -10.96 -0.83 11.72
C MET A 240 -11.58 -2.00 10.93
N GLY A 241 -12.89 -2.18 11.07
CA GLY A 241 -13.68 -3.13 10.29
C GLY A 241 -14.00 -4.41 11.05
N SER A 242 -14.72 -5.32 10.40
CA SER A 242 -15.23 -6.56 11.00
C SER A 242 -14.13 -7.56 11.37
N ALA A 243 -12.91 -7.40 10.82
CA ALA A 243 -11.76 -8.20 11.21
C ALA A 243 -11.18 -7.83 12.59
N ILE A 244 -11.49 -6.65 13.14
CA ILE A 244 -10.98 -6.21 14.45
C ILE A 244 -11.79 -6.87 15.57
N PRO A 245 -11.15 -7.64 16.47
CA PRO A 245 -11.82 -8.20 17.65
C PRO A 245 -12.49 -7.10 18.50
N LYS A 246 -13.70 -7.36 18.98
CA LYS A 246 -14.49 -6.37 19.76
C LYS A 246 -13.74 -5.81 20.97
N ASN A 247 -12.89 -6.61 21.61
CA ASN A 247 -12.08 -6.20 22.76
C ASN A 247 -10.86 -5.33 22.42
N LEU A 248 -10.55 -5.13 21.13
CA LEU A 248 -9.48 -4.26 20.67
C LEU A 248 -9.99 -2.94 20.09
N LYS A 249 -11.30 -2.74 19.96
CA LYS A 249 -11.87 -1.45 19.56
C LYS A 249 -11.61 -0.38 20.63
N GLY A 250 -11.17 0.81 20.21
CA GLY A 250 -10.79 1.91 21.10
C GLY A 250 -9.44 1.73 21.79
N THR A 251 -8.58 0.84 21.28
CA THR A 251 -7.25 0.58 21.86
C THR A 251 -6.12 1.18 21.03
N GLU A 252 -4.91 1.13 21.56
CA GLU A 252 -3.69 1.59 20.89
C GLU A 252 -2.72 0.41 20.72
N ASP A 253 -1.95 0.44 19.62
CA ASP A 253 -0.79 -0.43 19.39
C ASP A 253 0.47 0.44 19.24
N LYS A 254 1.48 0.11 20.07
CA LYS A 254 2.75 0.83 20.18
C LYS A 254 3.88 0.16 19.41
N THR A 255 3.62 -0.96 18.74
CA THR A 255 4.60 -1.61 17.87
C THR A 255 5.01 -0.65 16.76
N PHE A 256 6.29 -0.67 16.41
CA PHE A 256 6.78 0.11 15.29
C PHE A 256 6.22 -0.37 13.94
N TYR A 257 5.69 0.55 13.13
CA TYR A 257 5.19 0.26 11.79
C TYR A 257 5.62 1.31 10.77
N SER A 258 5.58 0.92 9.50
CA SER A 258 5.69 1.84 8.36
C SER A 258 4.82 1.36 7.21
N HIS A 259 4.84 2.05 6.06
CA HIS A 259 4.10 1.54 4.88
C HIS A 259 4.54 0.15 4.43
N TYR A 260 5.77 -0.28 4.72
CA TYR A 260 6.22 -1.66 4.47
C TYR A 260 5.49 -2.68 5.35
N SER A 261 5.02 -2.27 6.54
CA SER A 261 4.24 -3.12 7.44
C SER A 261 2.85 -3.46 6.88
N MET A 262 2.26 -2.58 6.07
CA MET A 262 1.01 -2.90 5.36
C MET A 262 1.24 -4.08 4.41
N MET A 263 2.29 -4.01 3.58
CA MET A 263 2.62 -5.07 2.63
C MET A 263 3.06 -6.37 3.34
N SER A 264 3.94 -6.29 4.33
CA SER A 264 4.34 -7.46 5.14
C SER A 264 3.13 -8.15 5.81
N THR A 265 2.13 -7.37 6.25
CA THR A 265 0.88 -7.92 6.78
C THR A 265 0.04 -8.64 5.72
N VAL A 266 -0.03 -8.10 4.49
CA VAL A 266 -0.72 -8.71 3.35
C VAL A 266 -0.06 -10.03 2.96
N GLU A 267 1.27 -10.04 2.87
CA GLU A 267 2.07 -11.24 2.59
C GLU A 267 1.83 -12.33 3.64
N PHE A 268 1.87 -11.97 4.92
CA PHE A 268 1.59 -12.88 6.03
C PHE A 268 0.17 -13.43 5.94
N ASN A 269 -0.82 -12.56 5.74
CA ASN A 269 -2.24 -12.89 5.81
C ASN A 269 -2.68 -13.87 4.73
N TRP A 270 -2.20 -13.73 3.49
CA TRP A 270 -2.58 -14.62 2.37
C TRP A 270 -1.52 -15.66 2.01
N GLU A 271 -0.48 -15.79 2.82
CA GLU A 271 0.64 -16.71 2.60
C GLU A 271 1.33 -16.45 1.25
N LEU A 272 1.64 -15.18 0.98
CA LEU A 272 2.33 -14.78 -0.25
C LEU A 272 3.84 -14.95 -0.12
N PRO A 273 4.56 -15.25 -1.21
CA PRO A 273 6.00 -15.00 -1.33
C PRO A 273 6.32 -13.52 -1.11
N ASN A 274 7.61 -13.18 -1.10
CA ASN A 274 8.06 -11.80 -0.87
C ASN A 274 8.70 -11.18 -2.12
N LEU A 275 8.94 -9.86 -2.09
CA LEU A 275 9.64 -9.11 -3.14
C LEU A 275 11.17 -9.11 -2.98
N GLY A 276 11.67 -9.55 -1.83
CA GLY A 276 13.09 -9.57 -1.50
C GLY A 276 13.66 -8.17 -1.20
N ARG A 277 12.82 -7.22 -0.80
CA ARG A 277 13.17 -5.83 -0.49
C ARG A 277 12.89 -5.53 0.99
N TYR A 278 12.47 -4.30 1.33
CA TYR A 278 12.16 -3.91 2.71
C TYR A 278 10.79 -4.36 3.21
N ASP A 279 9.98 -5.00 2.35
CA ASP A 279 8.91 -5.91 2.79
C ASP A 279 9.46 -6.97 3.75
N VAL A 280 10.65 -7.51 3.43
CA VAL A 280 11.29 -8.50 4.28
C VAL A 280 11.76 -7.86 5.59
N GLY A 281 11.21 -8.40 6.68
CA GLY A 281 11.57 -8.01 8.04
C GLY A 281 10.78 -6.81 8.56
N ALA A 282 9.92 -6.19 7.74
CA ALA A 282 8.95 -5.21 8.24
C ALA A 282 7.93 -5.90 9.15
N ASN A 283 7.55 -5.19 10.22
CA ASN A 283 6.60 -5.70 11.21
C ASN A 283 5.21 -5.96 10.60
N ILE A 284 4.49 -6.93 11.14
CA ILE A 284 3.10 -7.26 10.80
C ILE A 284 2.20 -6.63 11.86
N TYR A 285 1.02 -6.11 11.50
CA TYR A 285 0.07 -5.60 12.51
C TYR A 285 -0.19 -6.65 13.61
N GLN A 286 0.05 -6.26 14.87
CA GLN A 286 0.15 -7.18 16.00
C GLN A 286 -1.14 -7.99 16.18
N PHE A 287 -2.30 -7.37 15.98
CA PHE A 287 -3.59 -8.08 16.04
C PHE A 287 -3.67 -9.20 14.99
N ALA A 288 -3.21 -8.92 13.76
CA ALA A 288 -3.23 -9.88 12.67
C ALA A 288 -2.24 -11.02 12.96
N GLN A 289 -1.05 -10.72 13.46
CA GLN A 289 -0.09 -11.74 13.87
C GLN A 289 -0.65 -12.65 14.99
N ASN A 290 -1.34 -12.06 15.98
CA ASN A 290 -1.93 -12.81 17.10
C ASN A 290 -3.06 -13.76 16.65
N LEU A 291 -3.88 -13.33 15.67
CA LEU A 291 -4.98 -14.16 15.13
C LEU A 291 -4.49 -15.24 14.16
N GLY A 292 -3.39 -14.99 13.45
CA GLY A 292 -2.91 -15.86 12.37
C GLY A 292 -2.35 -17.22 12.80
N SER A 293 -2.45 -17.56 14.10
CA SER A 293 -2.12 -18.86 14.72
C SER A 293 -0.65 -19.32 14.60
N LYS A 294 0.20 -18.63 13.85
CA LYS A 294 1.63 -18.93 13.70
C LYS A 294 2.44 -17.63 13.62
N VAL A 295 3.17 -17.32 14.69
CA VAL A 295 4.18 -16.25 14.65
C VAL A 295 5.42 -16.79 13.94
N LEU A 296 5.65 -16.35 12.71
CA LEU A 296 6.79 -16.77 11.89
C LEU A 296 8.00 -15.86 12.07
N VAL A 297 7.72 -14.54 12.11
CA VAL A 297 8.70 -13.49 12.34
C VAL A 297 8.12 -12.56 13.40
N SER A 298 8.74 -12.48 14.57
CA SER A 298 8.27 -11.59 15.63
C SER A 298 8.49 -10.13 15.24
N ASN A 299 7.54 -9.28 15.61
CA ASN A 299 7.71 -7.84 15.51
C ASN A 299 8.89 -7.38 16.36
N LYS A 300 9.58 -6.36 15.89
CA LYS A 300 10.73 -5.76 16.56
C LYS A 300 10.76 -4.26 16.32
N ASP A 301 11.02 -3.52 17.38
CA ASP A 301 11.25 -2.09 17.25
C ASP A 301 12.70 -1.82 16.82
N PRO A 302 12.96 -0.70 16.11
CA PRO A 302 14.30 -0.18 15.91
C PRO A 302 15.07 -0.11 17.23
N PRO A 303 16.40 -0.39 17.23
CA PRO A 303 17.21 -0.33 18.45
C PRO A 303 17.12 1.01 19.18
N ASN A 304 16.92 2.10 18.43
CA ASN A 304 16.66 3.42 18.96
C ASN A 304 15.55 4.12 18.17
N MET A 305 14.36 4.20 18.76
CA MET A 305 13.21 4.90 18.17
C MET A 305 13.47 6.39 17.94
N ALA A 306 14.37 7.02 18.70
CA ALA A 306 14.70 8.44 18.54
C ALA A 306 15.49 8.74 17.25
N ASP A 307 16.08 7.71 16.63
CA ASP A 307 16.82 7.85 15.36
C ASP A 307 15.89 7.75 14.15
N VAL A 308 14.65 7.28 14.33
CA VAL A 308 13.64 7.25 13.26
C VAL A 308 13.21 8.67 12.94
N ASN A 309 13.45 9.10 11.71
CA ASN A 309 13.06 10.41 11.22
C ASN A 309 12.29 10.32 9.91
N ASN A 310 12.88 9.73 8.87
CA ASN A 310 12.21 9.46 7.60
C ASN A 310 11.62 10.73 6.96
N SER A 311 12.28 11.87 7.13
CA SER A 311 11.86 13.14 6.51
C SER A 311 12.64 13.44 5.22
N GLU A 312 13.75 12.73 4.99
CA GLU A 312 14.60 12.93 3.82
C GLU A 312 14.96 11.61 3.15
N SER A 313 14.81 11.59 1.83
CA SER A 313 15.05 10.42 0.99
C SER A 313 16.54 10.11 0.85
N TYR A 314 16.90 8.82 0.91
CA TYR A 314 18.28 8.37 0.65
C TYR A 314 18.65 8.40 -0.84
N PRO A 315 19.95 8.33 -1.19
CA PRO A 315 20.42 8.18 -2.57
C PRO A 315 19.87 6.92 -3.28
N GLY A 316 19.33 7.05 -4.50
CA GLY A 316 18.73 5.92 -5.23
C GLY A 316 18.42 6.21 -6.70
N ALA A 317 17.86 5.23 -7.40
CA ALA A 317 17.61 5.26 -8.85
C ALA A 317 16.63 6.34 -9.30
N LEU A 318 15.74 6.77 -8.41
CA LEU A 318 14.74 7.78 -8.69
C LEU A 318 15.08 9.14 -8.08
N ASN A 319 16.31 9.35 -7.62
CA ASN A 319 16.73 10.62 -7.06
C ASN A 319 17.03 11.64 -8.17
N ASN A 320 16.46 12.85 -8.08
CA ASN A 320 16.71 13.90 -9.08
C ASN A 320 18.05 14.64 -8.89
N ASP A 321 18.72 14.46 -7.75
CA ASP A 321 20.11 14.88 -7.58
C ASP A 321 21.04 13.84 -8.23
N THR A 322 21.65 14.22 -9.35
CA THR A 322 22.57 13.37 -10.10
C THR A 322 23.74 12.83 -9.27
N GLY A 323 24.18 13.52 -8.22
CA GLY A 323 25.23 13.03 -7.29
C GLY A 323 24.73 11.93 -6.35
N LYS A 324 23.42 11.86 -6.13
CA LYS A 324 22.73 10.87 -5.29
C LYS A 324 22.04 9.77 -6.11
N SER A 325 22.07 9.85 -7.44
CA SER A 325 21.56 8.78 -8.29
C SER A 325 22.38 7.49 -8.13
N ARG A 326 21.71 6.34 -8.04
CA ARG A 326 22.31 5.00 -7.95
C ARG A 326 21.52 4.03 -8.85
N PRO A 327 22.09 2.93 -9.35
CA PRO A 327 21.30 1.92 -10.07
C PRO A 327 20.18 1.34 -9.19
N TYR A 328 19.14 0.77 -9.83
CA TYR A 328 18.17 -0.05 -9.10
C TYR A 328 18.90 -1.23 -8.44
N PRO A 329 18.79 -1.42 -7.12
CA PRO A 329 19.40 -2.55 -6.45
C PRO A 329 18.69 -3.86 -6.80
N PRO A 330 19.41 -4.99 -6.92
CA PRO A 330 18.75 -6.29 -7.04
C PRO A 330 18.02 -6.63 -5.73
N PRO A 331 16.85 -7.30 -5.79
CA PRO A 331 16.24 -7.87 -4.60
C PRO A 331 17.14 -8.96 -4.01
N ASN A 332 17.04 -9.21 -2.71
CA ASN A 332 17.83 -10.25 -2.08
C ASN A 332 17.15 -11.62 -2.23
N LEU A 333 17.76 -12.49 -3.02
CA LEU A 333 17.18 -13.78 -3.42
C LEU A 333 17.21 -14.84 -2.30
N GLY A 334 17.98 -14.62 -1.23
CA GLY A 334 18.15 -15.56 -0.13
C GLY A 334 17.22 -15.32 1.06
N LEU A 335 16.31 -14.34 0.98
CA LEU A 335 15.44 -13.95 2.08
C LEU A 335 14.08 -14.66 2.05
N ASN A 336 13.60 -14.99 3.25
CA ASN A 336 12.23 -15.44 3.48
C ASN A 336 11.44 -14.29 4.12
N GLY A 337 10.23 -14.06 3.61
CA GLY A 337 9.36 -12.98 4.03
C GLY A 337 8.56 -13.28 5.29
N SER A 338 7.61 -12.42 5.59
CA SER A 338 6.75 -12.48 6.78
C SER A 338 5.88 -13.75 6.86
N SER A 339 5.54 -14.33 5.71
CA SER A 339 4.84 -15.61 5.54
C SER A 339 5.75 -16.84 5.67
N GLY A 340 7.06 -16.64 5.83
CA GLY A 340 8.08 -17.69 5.82
C GLY A 340 8.43 -18.24 4.44
N LEU A 341 7.77 -17.76 3.38
CA LEU A 341 8.04 -18.17 2.01
C LEU A 341 9.23 -17.39 1.41
N PRO A 342 9.99 -18.00 0.49
CA PRO A 342 11.07 -17.33 -0.23
C PRO A 342 10.53 -16.25 -1.16
N ILE A 343 11.45 -15.50 -1.78
CA ILE A 343 11.11 -14.55 -2.85
C ILE A 343 10.30 -15.25 -3.96
N LEU A 344 9.36 -14.55 -4.57
CA LEU A 344 8.54 -15.12 -5.65
C LEU A 344 9.43 -15.59 -6.82
N GLU A 345 9.18 -16.82 -7.28
CA GLU A 345 10.04 -17.50 -8.25
C GLU A 345 10.24 -16.72 -9.56
N HIS A 346 9.22 -16.05 -10.08
CA HIS A 346 9.39 -15.26 -11.30
C HIS A 346 10.32 -14.05 -11.08
N ILE A 347 10.26 -13.43 -9.89
CA ILE A 347 11.17 -12.34 -9.51
C ILE A 347 12.58 -12.94 -9.42
N ARG A 348 12.73 -14.08 -8.74
CA ARG A 348 14.03 -14.78 -8.63
C ARG A 348 14.66 -15.03 -10.00
N LEU A 349 13.89 -15.51 -10.98
CA LEU A 349 14.38 -15.79 -12.33
C LEU A 349 14.80 -14.54 -13.11
N GLN A 350 14.16 -13.39 -12.87
CA GLN A 350 14.59 -12.11 -13.45
C GLN A 350 15.95 -11.65 -12.92
N TRP A 351 16.28 -12.00 -11.67
CA TRP A 351 17.41 -11.45 -10.95
C TRP A 351 18.54 -12.46 -10.66
N ILE A 352 18.40 -13.75 -10.98
CA ILE A 352 19.34 -14.83 -10.60
C ILE A 352 20.78 -14.63 -11.10
N PHE A 353 20.98 -13.88 -12.19
CA PHE A 353 22.30 -13.61 -12.76
C PHE A 353 22.92 -12.30 -12.26
N HIS A 354 22.17 -11.51 -11.49
CA HIS A 354 22.66 -10.30 -10.85
C HIS A 354 23.43 -10.66 -9.57
N LYS A 355 24.69 -10.22 -9.51
CA LYS A 355 25.63 -10.51 -8.41
C LYS A 355 26.02 -9.26 -7.62
N GLU A 356 25.45 -8.12 -8.00
CA GLU A 356 25.63 -6.84 -7.36
C GLU A 356 25.16 -6.93 -5.89
N GLU A 357 25.77 -6.09 -5.05
CA GLU A 357 25.34 -5.93 -3.68
C GLU A 357 23.93 -5.35 -3.60
N THR A 358 23.22 -5.69 -2.54
CA THR A 358 21.83 -5.31 -2.28
C THR A 358 21.72 -4.62 -0.92
N PRO A 359 20.87 -3.61 -0.75
CA PRO A 359 20.65 -2.98 0.54
C PRO A 359 19.69 -3.78 1.43
N TYR A 360 19.07 -4.84 0.91
CA TYR A 360 18.03 -5.59 1.60
C TYR A 360 18.63 -6.71 2.45
N ASP A 361 18.67 -6.51 3.77
CA ASP A 361 19.27 -7.45 4.73
C ASP A 361 18.24 -8.24 5.55
N GLY A 362 16.94 -8.05 5.29
CA GLY A 362 15.83 -8.69 5.98
C GLY A 362 15.66 -8.25 7.43
N LYS A 363 16.35 -7.19 7.87
CA LYS A 363 16.24 -6.69 9.25
C LYS A 363 15.07 -5.73 9.46
N GLY A 364 14.32 -5.33 8.43
CA GLY A 364 13.22 -4.37 8.60
C GLY A 364 13.68 -2.98 9.07
N THR A 365 14.95 -2.66 8.83
CA THR A 365 15.51 -1.34 9.14
C THR A 365 14.91 -0.31 8.20
N LEU A 366 14.43 0.82 8.74
CA LEU A 366 14.09 1.97 7.90
C LEU A 366 15.34 2.82 7.66
N TYR A 367 15.48 3.27 6.42
CA TYR A 367 16.60 4.08 5.98
C TYR A 367 16.11 5.43 5.47
N ASP A 368 16.92 6.46 5.71
CA ASP A 368 16.70 7.84 5.29
C ASP A 368 18.05 8.49 4.88
N ALA A 369 18.06 9.78 4.57
CA ALA A 369 19.28 10.48 4.16
C ALA A 369 20.40 10.47 5.23
N ARG A 370 20.06 10.39 6.52
CA ARG A 370 21.00 10.43 7.66
C ARG A 370 21.47 9.04 8.05
N PHE A 371 20.59 8.05 7.93
CA PHE A 371 20.89 6.64 8.14
C PHE A 371 20.66 5.89 6.83
N GLN A 372 21.70 5.90 5.99
CA GLN A 372 21.63 5.34 4.63
C GLN A 372 21.75 3.82 4.63
N PRO A 373 21.15 3.15 3.63
CA PRO A 373 21.28 1.72 3.48
C PRO A 373 22.72 1.30 3.18
N LYS A 374 23.15 0.19 3.77
CA LYS A 374 24.43 -0.44 3.47
C LYS A 374 24.21 -1.56 2.47
N TYR A 375 24.93 -1.49 1.36
CA TYR A 375 24.90 -2.52 0.34
C TYR A 375 25.76 -3.68 0.81
N ILE A 376 25.20 -4.89 0.76
CA ILE A 376 25.82 -6.13 1.21
C ILE A 376 25.74 -7.18 0.10
N PRO A 377 26.63 -8.19 0.10
CA PRO A 377 26.46 -9.34 -0.77
C PRO A 377 25.09 -9.99 -0.56
N GLN A 378 24.45 -10.46 -1.64
CA GLN A 378 23.20 -11.19 -1.54
C GLN A 378 23.35 -12.40 -0.61
N VAL A 379 22.33 -12.64 0.23
CA VAL A 379 22.36 -13.78 1.15
C VAL A 379 22.34 -15.05 0.29
N PRO A 380 23.22 -16.04 0.56
CA PRO A 380 23.21 -17.28 -0.20
C PRO A 380 21.81 -17.91 -0.14
N VAL A 381 21.26 -18.28 -1.31
CA VAL A 381 20.01 -19.01 -1.39
C VAL A 381 20.17 -20.29 -0.57
N ARG A 382 19.46 -20.39 0.55
CA ARG A 382 19.42 -21.64 1.31
C ARG A 382 18.63 -22.63 0.47
N HIS A 383 19.32 -23.45 -0.32
CA HIS A 383 18.75 -24.68 -0.85
C HIS A 383 18.46 -25.59 0.35
N GLY A 384 17.18 -25.65 0.76
CA GLY A 384 16.75 -26.61 1.76
C GLY A 384 16.93 -28.03 1.23
N ALA A 385 17.59 -28.86 2.04
CA ALA A 385 17.65 -30.31 1.92
C ALA A 385 16.31 -30.96 2.29
#